data_AF-A0A7V6DDZ1-F1
#
_entry.id   AF-A0A7V6DDZ1-F1
#
_cell.length_a   1.000
_cell.length_b   1.000
_cell.length_c   1.000
_cell.angle_alpha   90.00
_cell.angle_beta   90.00
_cell.angle_gamma   90.00
#
_symmetry.space_group_name_H-M   'P 1'
#
loop_
_entity.id
_entity.type
_entity.pdbx_description
1 polymer ?
#
loop_
_entity_poly.entity_id
_entity_poly.type
_entity_poly.pdbx_seq_one_letter_code
_entity_poly.pdbx_strand_id
1 'polypeptide(L)'
;MSHNHLVRIGPPTIRAQIAAAFAACFVFMAAIIALNYITFLKLAHSMEVFELAEELNSTILEMRRYEKNYFLYRQAFNYEENVAYTSRLEVLLTRDRATLVDALGSAGFAHFQHHVQQYARAMEELHHATCAGQNCEELQKKVRGHG
;
A
#
# COMPACT_ATOMS: atom_id res chain seq x y z
N MET A 1 37.43 -42.56 -43.03
CA MET A 1 38.20 -43.08 -41.88
C MET A 1 38.83 -41.87 -41.20
N SER A 2 38.03 -41.13 -40.44
CA SER A 2 37.91 -41.15 -38.97
C SER A 2 39.17 -40.67 -38.26
N HIS A 3 39.11 -39.48 -37.64
CA HIS A 3 39.24 -39.39 -36.19
C HIS A 3 38.78 -38.02 -35.66
N ASN A 4 37.77 -38.09 -34.79
CA ASN A 4 37.14 -37.00 -34.07
C ASN A 4 38.13 -36.17 -33.27
N HIS A 5 38.07 -34.84 -33.44
CA HIS A 5 38.52 -33.89 -32.42
C HIS A 5 37.62 -34.02 -31.18
N LEU A 6 38.07 -34.83 -30.22
CA LEU A 6 37.56 -34.81 -28.85
C LEU A 6 37.90 -33.45 -28.23
N VAL A 7 36.92 -32.54 -28.27
CA VAL A 7 36.91 -31.31 -27.48
C VAL A 7 36.97 -31.76 -26.01
N ARG A 8 38.17 -31.71 -25.42
CA ARG A 8 38.41 -32.11 -24.04
C ARG A 8 37.98 -30.95 -23.13
N ILE A 9 36.69 -30.91 -22.80
CA ILE A 9 36.06 -29.92 -21.90
C ILE A 9 36.37 -30.24 -20.42
N GLY A 10 37.59 -30.69 -20.12
CA GLY A 10 37.98 -31.12 -18.78
C GLY A 10 39.40 -30.68 -18.46
N PRO A 11 39.65 -30.07 -17.30
CA PRO A 11 40.98 -29.59 -16.96
C PRO A 11 41.96 -30.78 -16.81
N PRO A 12 43.22 -30.63 -17.23
CA PRO A 12 44.13 -31.76 -17.46
C PRO A 12 44.72 -32.40 -16.19
N THR A 13 44.50 -31.84 -15.00
CA THR A 13 45.06 -32.33 -13.73
C THR A 13 43.99 -32.50 -12.66
N ILE A 14 44.15 -33.50 -11.78
CA ILE A 14 43.24 -33.80 -10.65
C ILE A 14 42.97 -32.54 -9.80
N ARG A 15 44.01 -31.72 -9.58
CA ARG A 15 43.90 -30.46 -8.82
C ARG A 15 42.95 -29.47 -9.48
N ALA A 16 42.99 -29.35 -10.80
CA ALA A 16 42.14 -28.44 -11.54
C ALA A 16 40.69 -28.95 -11.68
N GLN A 17 40.48 -30.27 -11.67
CA GLN A 17 39.14 -30.87 -11.61
C GLN A 17 38.46 -30.61 -10.26
N ILE A 18 39.21 -30.74 -9.16
CA ILE A 18 38.74 -30.38 -7.82
C ILE A 18 38.42 -28.88 -7.74
N ALA A 19 39.31 -28.02 -8.24
CA ALA A 19 39.08 -26.57 -8.28
C ALA A 19 37.84 -26.19 -9.11
N ALA A 20 37.62 -26.85 -10.25
CA ALA A 20 36.43 -26.64 -11.08
C ALA A 20 35.13 -27.05 -10.36
N ALA A 21 35.14 -28.16 -9.62
CA ALA A 21 33.99 -28.58 -8.83
C ALA A 21 33.65 -27.57 -7.70
N PHE A 22 34.67 -27.06 -7.01
CA PHE A 22 34.48 -26.01 -6.00
C PHE A 22 33.95 -24.71 -6.63
N ALA A 23 34.52 -24.28 -7.76
CA ALA A 23 34.05 -23.09 -8.46
C ALA A 23 32.59 -23.24 -8.90
N ALA A 24 32.20 -24.41 -9.43
CA ALA A 24 30.82 -24.70 -9.79
C ALA A 24 29.89 -24.65 -8.57
N CYS A 25 30.32 -25.18 -7.42
CA CYS A 25 29.57 -25.11 -6.17
C CYS A 25 29.39 -23.67 -5.69
N PHE A 26 30.44 -22.84 -5.74
CA PHE A 26 30.36 -21.43 -5.39
C PHE A 26 29.40 -20.66 -6.30
N VAL A 27 29.47 -20.88 -7.61
CA VAL A 27 28.54 -20.26 -8.57
C VAL A 27 27.10 -20.69 -8.27
N PHE A 28 26.88 -21.97 -7.99
CA PHE A 28 25.56 -22.50 -7.66
C PHE A 28 25.01 -21.90 -6.34
N MET A 29 25.83 -21.84 -5.29
CA MET A 29 25.45 -21.18 -4.04
C MET A 29 25.15 -19.70 -4.24
N ALA A 30 26.00 -18.98 -4.98
CA ALA A 30 25.78 -17.56 -5.29
C ALA A 30 24.46 -17.36 -6.05
N ALA A 31 24.15 -18.24 -7.01
CA ALA A 31 22.90 -18.20 -7.75
C ALA A 31 21.68 -18.42 -6.84
N ILE A 32 21.73 -19.40 -5.93
CA ILE A 32 20.65 -19.64 -4.95
C ILE A 32 20.47 -18.43 -4.04
N ILE A 33 21.56 -17.86 -3.53
CA ILE A 33 21.51 -16.68 -2.66
C ILE A 33 20.87 -15.52 -3.40
N ALA A 34 21.27 -15.25 -4.64
CA ALA A 34 20.70 -14.17 -5.45
C ALA A 34 19.20 -14.38 -5.71
N LEU A 35 18.79 -15.60 -6.09
CA LEU A 35 17.37 -15.93 -6.32
C LEU A 35 16.54 -15.77 -5.04
N ASN A 36 17.06 -16.26 -3.92
CA ASN A 36 16.40 -16.13 -2.63
C ASN A 36 16.25 -14.66 -2.22
N TYR A 37 17.31 -13.87 -2.40
CA TYR A 37 17.30 -12.44 -2.10
C TYR A 37 16.29 -11.65 -2.95
N ILE A 38 16.23 -11.90 -4.25
CA ILE A 38 15.24 -11.28 -5.14
C ILE A 38 13.82 -11.66 -4.70
N THR A 39 13.61 -12.92 -4.32
CA THR A 39 12.30 -13.40 -3.85
C THR A 39 11.92 -12.70 -2.55
N PHE A 40 12.85 -12.61 -1.59
CA PHE A 40 12.65 -11.93 -0.32
C PHE A 40 12.30 -10.44 -0.50
N LEU A 41 12.99 -9.73 -1.41
CA LEU A 41 12.68 -8.33 -1.72
C LEU A 41 11.27 -8.16 -2.28
N LYS A 42 10.82 -9.06 -3.16
CA LYS A 42 9.45 -9.04 -3.68
C LYS A 42 8.41 -9.29 -2.59
N LEU A 43 8.69 -10.23 -1.67
CA LEU A 43 7.82 -10.50 -0.54
C LEU A 43 7.71 -9.29 0.40
N ALA A 44 8.85 -8.67 0.76
CA ALA A 44 8.89 -7.52 1.64
C ALA A 44 8.08 -6.33 1.08
N HIS A 45 8.26 -6.01 -0.21
CA HIS A 45 7.49 -4.94 -0.86
C HIS A 45 6.00 -5.25 -0.91
N SER A 46 5.62 -6.51 -1.16
CA SER A 46 4.22 -6.92 -1.16
C SER A 46 3.58 -6.82 0.22
N MET A 47 4.33 -7.09 1.29
CA MET A 47 3.85 -6.97 2.66
C MET A 47 3.64 -5.50 3.04
N GLU A 48 4.59 -4.61 2.72
CA GLU A 48 4.48 -3.18 3.00
C GLU A 48 3.26 -2.55 2.33
N VAL A 49 3.03 -2.86 1.05
CA VAL A 49 1.84 -2.38 0.32
C VAL A 49 0.55 -2.96 0.91
N PHE A 50 0.58 -4.22 1.35
CA PHE A 50 -0.59 -4.88 1.94
C PHE A 50 -0.95 -4.29 3.31
N GLU A 51 0.04 -4.07 4.19
CA GLU A 51 -0.14 -3.43 5.50
C GLU A 51 -0.71 -2.02 5.35
N LEU A 52 -0.18 -1.25 4.39
CA LEU A 52 -0.71 0.07 4.05
C LEU A 52 -2.17 0.00 3.59
N ALA A 53 -2.50 -0.95 2.71
CA ALA A 53 -3.87 -1.14 2.24
C ALA A 53 -4.82 -1.53 3.37
N GLU A 54 -4.37 -2.39 4.31
CA GLU A 54 -5.13 -2.78 5.49
C GLU A 54 -5.36 -1.60 6.44
N GLU A 55 -4.32 -0.81 6.73
CA GLU A 55 -4.43 0.37 7.61
C GLU A 55 -5.37 1.43 7.00
N LEU A 56 -5.26 1.68 5.68
CA LEU A 56 -6.16 2.58 4.95
C LEU A 56 -7.60 2.08 4.99
N ASN A 57 -7.83 0.81 4.66
CA ASN A 57 -9.17 0.22 4.62
C ASN A 57 -9.82 0.24 6.01
N SER A 58 -9.09 -0.13 7.05
CA SER A 58 -9.58 -0.06 8.44
C SER A 58 -9.95 1.37 8.83
N THR A 59 -9.08 2.33 8.56
CA THR A 59 -9.31 3.76 8.86
C THR A 59 -10.54 4.31 8.13
N ILE A 60 -10.71 3.98 6.85
CA ILE A 60 -11.88 4.40 6.04
C ILE A 60 -13.17 3.76 6.58
N LEU A 61 -13.15 2.48 6.92
CA LEU A 61 -14.34 1.79 7.45
C LEU A 61 -14.78 2.35 8.80
N GLU A 62 -13.82 2.67 9.67
CA GLU A 62 -14.09 3.35 10.95
C GLU A 62 -14.66 4.75 10.71
N MET A 63 -14.04 5.56 9.85
CA MET A 63 -14.56 6.88 9.45
C MET A 63 -16.02 6.79 9.00
N ARG A 64 -16.35 5.87 8.08
CA ARG A 64 -17.72 5.67 7.57
C ARG A 64 -18.69 5.16 8.64
N ARG A 65 -18.22 4.39 9.62
CA ARG A 65 -19.04 3.96 10.76
C ARG A 65 -19.43 5.17 11.61
N TYR A 66 -18.47 6.00 11.98
CA TYR A 66 -18.73 7.19 12.78
C TYR A 66 -19.54 8.25 12.02
N GLU A 67 -19.38 8.36 10.71
CA GLU A 67 -20.27 9.17 9.86
C GLU A 67 -21.72 8.73 9.98
N LYS A 68 -21.99 7.44 9.75
CA LYS A 68 -23.35 6.88 9.84
C LYS A 68 -23.92 7.06 11.23
N ASN A 69 -23.12 6.83 12.26
CA ASN A 69 -23.52 7.04 13.65
C ASN A 69 -23.82 8.50 13.95
N TYR A 70 -23.01 9.43 13.42
CA TYR A 70 -23.26 10.86 13.57
C TYR A 70 -24.56 11.27 12.87
N PHE A 71 -24.84 10.73 11.68
CA PHE A 71 -26.09 11.02 10.96
C PHE A 71 -27.32 10.53 11.71
N LEU A 72 -27.22 9.36 12.35
CA LEU A 72 -28.32 8.74 13.08
C LEU A 72 -28.56 9.37 14.45
N TYR A 73 -27.49 9.60 15.22
CA TYR A 73 -27.57 9.97 16.64
C TYR A 73 -27.20 11.43 16.94
N ARG A 74 -26.52 12.12 16.02
CA ARG A 74 -26.11 13.54 16.15
C ARG A 74 -25.31 13.89 17.41
N GLN A 75 -24.63 12.90 17.99
CA GLN A 75 -23.79 13.11 19.16
C GLN A 75 -22.43 13.69 18.76
N ALA A 76 -21.94 14.68 19.53
CA ALA A 76 -20.64 15.31 19.31
C ALA A 76 -19.49 14.29 19.28
N PHE A 77 -19.54 13.27 20.15
CA PHE A 77 -18.56 12.17 20.16
C PHE A 77 -18.40 11.49 18.80
N ASN A 78 -19.49 11.20 18.08
CA ASN A 78 -19.39 10.55 16.76
C ASN A 78 -18.77 11.46 15.70
N TYR A 79 -18.94 12.78 15.84
CA TYR A 79 -18.26 13.75 14.98
C TYR A 79 -16.77 13.83 15.31
N GLU A 80 -16.42 13.95 16.58
CA GLU A 80 -15.01 14.00 17.03
C GLU A 80 -14.23 12.76 16.58
N GLU A 81 -14.80 11.56 16.75
CA GLU A 81 -14.20 10.31 16.27
C GLU A 81 -14.07 10.29 14.74
N ASN A 82 -15.10 10.71 14.00
CA ASN A 82 -15.03 10.79 12.54
C ASN A 82 -13.90 11.74 12.07
N VAL A 83 -13.76 12.90 12.70
CA VAL A 83 -12.69 13.86 12.42
C VAL A 83 -11.32 13.28 12.79
N ALA A 84 -11.22 12.54 13.89
CA ALA A 84 -9.98 11.87 14.29
C ALA A 84 -9.53 10.83 13.25
N TYR A 85 -10.44 9.97 12.77
CA TYR A 85 -10.13 9.01 11.70
C TYR A 85 -9.82 9.70 10.36
N THR A 86 -10.50 10.80 10.04
CA THR A 86 -10.21 11.58 8.83
C THR A 86 -8.81 12.20 8.90
N SER A 87 -8.44 12.76 10.05
CA SER A 87 -7.09 13.31 10.30
C SER A 87 -6.02 12.21 10.23
N ARG A 88 -6.31 11.02 10.78
CA ARG A 88 -5.43 9.85 10.66
C ARG A 88 -5.22 9.47 9.20
N LEU A 89 -6.29 9.47 8.40
CA LEU A 89 -6.21 9.19 6.97
C LEU A 89 -5.29 10.20 6.26
N GLU A 90 -5.41 11.49 6.54
CA GLU A 90 -4.51 12.51 5.96
C GLU A 90 -3.04 12.30 6.34
N VAL A 91 -2.77 11.90 7.59
CA VAL A 91 -1.42 11.56 8.05
C VAL A 91 -0.89 10.34 7.28
N LEU A 92 -1.69 9.29 7.09
CA LEU A 92 -1.31 8.11 6.31
C LEU A 92 -0.99 8.45 4.86
N LEU A 93 -1.83 9.29 4.23
CA LEU A 93 -1.59 9.76 2.85
C LEU A 93 -0.28 10.53 2.72
N THR A 94 0.09 11.30 3.73
CA THR A 94 1.31 12.11 3.73
C THR A 94 2.54 11.23 4.02
N ARG A 95 2.45 10.35 5.02
CA ARG A 95 3.52 9.43 5.45
C ARG A 95 3.93 8.50 4.32
N ASP A 96 2.94 7.85 3.69
CA ASP A 96 3.17 6.76 2.74
C ASP A 96 2.99 7.21 1.28
N ARG A 97 3.20 8.50 1.03
CA ARG A 97 3.01 9.13 -0.28
C ARG A 97 3.75 8.41 -1.40
N ALA A 98 5.00 8.00 -1.18
CA ALA A 98 5.80 7.35 -2.22
C ALA A 98 5.17 6.03 -2.67
N THR A 99 4.82 5.17 -1.71
CA THR A 99 4.17 3.87 -1.93
C THR A 99 2.78 4.04 -2.57
N LEU A 100 2.01 5.04 -2.15
CA LEU A 100 0.70 5.34 -2.74
C LEU A 100 0.78 5.92 -4.16
N VAL A 101 1.78 6.76 -4.44
CA VAL A 101 2.01 7.28 -5.79
C VAL A 101 2.48 6.17 -6.72
N ASP A 102 3.29 5.22 -6.24
CA ASP A 102 3.67 4.02 -7.00
C ASP A 102 2.45 3.14 -7.31
N ALA A 103 1.58 2.91 -6.34
CA ALA A 103 0.41 2.05 -6.49
C ALA A 103 -0.76 2.67 -7.28
N LEU A 104 -1.06 3.96 -7.08
CA LEU A 104 -2.24 4.66 -7.62
C LEU A 104 -1.91 5.62 -8.78
N GLY A 105 -0.64 5.93 -8.98
CA GLY A 105 -0.19 7.03 -9.82
C GLY A 105 -0.37 8.40 -9.16
N SER A 106 0.38 9.39 -9.64
CA SER A 106 0.39 10.76 -9.10
C SER A 106 -0.97 11.46 -9.18
N ALA A 107 -1.70 11.28 -10.29
CA ALA A 107 -3.04 11.84 -10.48
C ALA A 107 -4.07 11.17 -9.55
N GLY A 108 -4.00 9.85 -9.39
CA GLY A 108 -4.88 9.09 -8.49
C GLY A 108 -4.66 9.47 -7.03
N PHE A 109 -3.40 9.58 -6.60
CA PHE A 109 -3.04 10.06 -5.27
C PHE A 109 -3.55 11.48 -5.01
N ALA A 110 -3.32 12.41 -5.93
CA ALA A 110 -3.78 13.80 -5.79
C ALA A 110 -5.31 13.89 -5.70
N HIS A 111 -6.02 13.10 -6.52
CA HIS A 111 -7.47 13.02 -6.46
C HIS A 111 -7.95 12.44 -5.12
N PHE A 112 -7.32 11.38 -4.62
CA PHE A 112 -7.68 10.78 -3.35
C PHE A 112 -7.47 11.74 -2.18
N GLN A 113 -6.32 12.41 -2.12
CA GLN A 113 -6.05 13.45 -1.12
C GLN A 113 -7.08 14.58 -1.18
N HIS A 114 -7.47 15.00 -2.39
CA HIS A 114 -8.50 16.01 -2.57
C HIS A 114 -9.86 15.57 -2.02
N HIS A 115 -10.28 14.33 -2.25
CA HIS A 115 -11.54 13.79 -1.71
C HIS A 115 -11.56 13.77 -0.19
N VAL A 116 -10.48 13.34 0.46
CA VAL A 116 -10.39 13.34 1.93
C VAL A 116 -10.53 14.76 2.49
N GLN A 117 -9.90 15.75 1.86
CA GLN A 117 -10.02 17.15 2.26
C GLN A 117 -11.43 17.71 2.03
N GLN A 118 -12.07 17.37 0.90
CA GLN A 118 -13.45 17.79 0.62
C GLN A 118 -14.43 17.17 1.60
N TYR A 119 -14.22 15.90 1.94
CA TYR A 119 -14.99 15.18 2.95
C TYR A 119 -14.90 15.86 4.32
N ALA A 120 -13.68 16.15 4.80
CA ALA A 120 -13.45 16.80 6.09
C ALA A 120 -14.21 18.13 6.20
N ARG A 121 -14.12 18.97 5.15
CA ARG A 121 -14.85 20.24 5.07
C ARG A 121 -16.35 20.06 5.08
N ALA A 122 -16.88 19.07 4.34
CA ALA A 122 -18.31 18.80 4.30
C ALA A 122 -18.85 18.32 5.66
N MET A 123 -18.06 17.53 6.41
CA MET A 123 -18.40 17.11 7.77
C MET A 123 -18.38 18.27 8.77
N GLU A 124 -17.41 19.18 8.65
CA GLU A 124 -17.35 20.42 9.45
C GLU A 124 -18.55 21.34 9.15
N GLU A 125 -18.88 21.56 7.87
CA GLU A 125 -20.07 22.30 7.45
C GLU A 125 -21.35 21.69 8.06
N LEU A 126 -21.47 20.36 8.04
CA LEU A 126 -22.61 19.64 8.61
C LEU A 126 -22.67 19.75 10.14
N HIS A 127 -21.54 19.84 10.82
CA HIS A 127 -21.49 19.99 12.27
C HIS A 127 -21.93 21.39 12.73
N HIS A 128 -21.52 22.43 12.00
CA HIS A 128 -21.90 23.81 12.30
C HIS A 128 -23.31 24.18 11.84
N ALA A 129 -23.86 23.47 10.85
CA ALA A 129 -25.22 23.68 10.42
C ALA A 129 -26.22 23.33 11.54
N THR A 130 -26.99 24.31 12.03
CA THR A 130 -28.19 24.04 12.83
C THR A 130 -29.19 23.31 11.95
N CYS A 131 -29.22 21.97 12.04
CA CYS A 131 -30.07 21.11 11.23
C CYS A 131 -31.56 21.31 11.56
N ALA A 132 -32.16 22.32 10.95
CA ALA A 132 -33.60 22.55 10.90
C ALA A 132 -34.09 22.32 9.45
N GLY A 133 -34.53 21.10 9.13
CA GLY A 133 -35.19 20.78 7.86
C GLY A 133 -34.30 20.36 6.67
N GLN A 134 -34.78 20.63 5.44
CA GLN A 134 -34.29 20.06 4.15
C GLN A 134 -32.80 20.31 3.85
N ASN A 135 -32.20 21.40 4.35
CA ASN A 135 -30.77 21.71 4.12
C ASN A 135 -29.85 20.62 4.69
N CYS A 136 -30.27 19.96 5.76
CA CYS A 136 -29.47 18.93 6.42
C CYS A 136 -29.43 17.62 5.60
N GLU A 137 -30.50 17.32 4.84
CA GLU A 137 -30.57 16.13 3.98
C GLU A 137 -29.69 16.31 2.71
N GLU A 138 -29.65 17.53 2.16
CA GLU A 138 -28.75 17.89 1.06
C GLU A 138 -27.28 17.82 1.48
N LEU A 139 -26.90 18.36 2.66
CA LEU A 139 -25.54 18.23 3.17
C LEU A 139 -25.17 16.76 3.45
N GLN A 140 -26.08 15.95 3.99
CA GLN A 140 -25.86 14.52 4.17
C GLN A 140 -25.62 13.80 2.83
N LYS A 141 -26.37 14.13 1.77
CA LYS A 141 -26.14 13.57 0.42
C LYS A 141 -24.77 13.96 -0.12
N LYS A 142 -24.34 15.21 0.10
CA LYS A 142 -23.00 15.68 -0.29
C LYS A 142 -21.90 14.88 0.41
N VAL A 143 -21.99 14.68 1.72
CA VAL A 143 -21.02 13.87 2.48
C VAL A 143 -21.02 12.41 1.99
N ARG A 144 -22.20 11.80 1.79
CA ARG A 144 -22.32 10.43 1.23
C ARG A 144 -21.78 10.29 -0.19
N GLY A 145 -21.68 11.37 -0.95
CA GLY A 145 -21.08 11.36 -2.28
C GLY A 145 -19.56 11.26 -2.28
N HIS A 146 -18.91 11.59 -1.15
CA HIS A 146 -17.47 11.53 -0.97
C HIS A 146 -17.00 10.33 -0.13
N GLY A 147 -17.88 9.75 0.70
CA GLY A 147 -17.60 8.61 1.59
C GLY A 147 -17.92 7.24 1.02
#